data_AF-A0A834RFI8-F1
#
_entry.id   AF-A0A834RFI8-F1
#
_cell.length_a   1.000
_cell.length_b   1.000
_cell.length_c   1.000
_cell.angle_alpha   90.00
_cell.angle_beta   90.00
_cell.angle_gamma   90.00
#
_symmetry.space_group_name_H-M   'P 1'
#
loop_
_entity.id
_entity.type
_entity.pdbx_description
1 polymer ?
#
loop_
_entity_poly.entity_id
_entity_poly.type
_entity_poly.pdbx_seq_one_letter_code
_entity_poly.pdbx_strand_id
1 'polypeptide(L)'
;MLIIILLILQSIPIRSTIKIEKKNNSQKFNEVCQTLKSSQANRSDILLIGSTMKRFIIITKNFDVYDLENNNLNLKIDQIFLLGSKPIALNLKYPKLFRDANFQQLKRSILNAFVFIGDRREFLCFTGRTESVTITEQSYTSLCYDLNNDVIEKRRLFAGEQFEIPISTDLQNVLYEIRRENQSLALIEYQIRMKNRQTRQGPIRSISSHKLMCLTMDQRIVLTQSSNCEHPITHSIYQGFVVRNRFYLFGDNGVMIFSQRSIKNSEPTALIEKTFDSFFNCPHHSLHNLAKLIEDGCGL
;
A
#
# COMPACT_ATOMS: atom_id res chain seq x y z
N MET A 1 -13.73 -70.22 13.36
CA MET A 1 -14.29 -69.14 14.22
C MET A 1 -13.70 -67.83 13.71
N LEU A 2 -14.49 -67.08 12.93
CA LEU A 2 -14.10 -65.84 12.26
C LEU A 2 -13.94 -64.71 13.28
N ILE A 3 -12.82 -63.99 13.25
CA ILE A 3 -12.68 -62.68 13.90
C ILE A 3 -12.76 -61.59 12.84
N ILE A 4 -13.71 -60.70 13.11
CA ILE A 4 -14.07 -59.45 12.44
C ILE A 4 -12.90 -58.48 12.48
N ILE A 5 -12.51 -57.91 11.33
CA ILE A 5 -12.03 -56.53 11.25
C ILE A 5 -12.69 -55.88 10.03
N LEU A 6 -13.74 -55.09 10.32
CA LEU A 6 -14.31 -54.10 9.41
C LEU A 6 -13.22 -53.09 9.03
N LEU A 7 -12.65 -53.24 7.83
CA LEU A 7 -11.97 -52.13 7.14
C LEU A 7 -13.05 -51.26 6.48
N ILE A 8 -13.58 -50.30 7.23
CA ILE A 8 -14.30 -49.17 6.67
C ILE A 8 -13.26 -48.30 5.96
N LEU A 9 -13.01 -48.62 4.68
CA LEU A 9 -12.46 -47.69 3.69
C LEU A 9 -13.52 -46.62 3.41
N GLN A 10 -13.72 -45.70 4.36
CA GLN A 10 -14.34 -44.42 4.04
C GLN A 10 -13.33 -43.60 3.25
N SER A 11 -13.45 -43.77 1.94
CA SER A 11 -12.95 -42.87 0.92
C SER A 11 -13.50 -41.48 1.21
N ILE A 12 -12.80 -40.67 2.00
CA ILE A 12 -13.12 -39.24 2.12
C ILE A 12 -13.04 -38.67 0.69
N PRO A 13 -14.10 -38.07 0.16
CA PRO A 13 -14.10 -37.64 -1.23
C PRO A 13 -13.23 -36.39 -1.36
N ILE A 14 -11.96 -36.58 -1.67
CA ILE A 14 -10.97 -35.52 -1.98
C ILE A 14 -11.55 -34.52 -3.01
N ARG A 15 -12.45 -34.99 -3.88
CA ARG A 15 -13.12 -34.18 -4.92
C ARG A 15 -14.15 -33.18 -4.37
N SER A 16 -14.81 -33.44 -3.24
CA SER A 16 -15.78 -32.50 -2.66
C SER A 16 -15.06 -31.40 -1.86
N THR A 17 -14.02 -31.76 -1.11
CA THR A 17 -13.20 -30.81 -0.33
C THR A 17 -12.53 -29.76 -1.24
N ILE A 18 -11.94 -30.20 -2.37
CA ILE A 18 -11.33 -29.29 -3.36
C ILE A 18 -12.36 -28.33 -3.99
N LYS A 19 -13.61 -28.78 -4.22
CA LYS A 19 -14.67 -27.92 -4.77
C LYS A 19 -15.16 -26.88 -3.76
N ILE A 20 -15.30 -27.28 -2.49
CA ILE A 20 -15.73 -26.41 -1.40
C ILE A 20 -14.67 -25.36 -1.10
N GLU A 21 -13.39 -25.74 -1.02
CA GLU A 21 -12.28 -24.81 -0.84
C GLU A 21 -12.15 -23.84 -2.01
N LYS A 22 -12.30 -24.30 -3.26
CA LYS A 22 -12.28 -23.41 -4.43
C LYS A 22 -13.45 -22.41 -4.42
N LYS A 23 -14.65 -22.82 -4.03
CA LYS A 23 -15.85 -21.95 -3.95
C LYS A 23 -15.69 -20.90 -2.84
N ASN A 24 -15.26 -21.31 -1.65
CA ASN A 24 -15.03 -20.39 -0.52
C ASN A 24 -13.91 -19.39 -0.82
N ASN A 25 -12.83 -19.84 -1.48
CA ASN A 25 -11.72 -18.97 -1.87
C ASN A 25 -12.09 -17.99 -2.98
N SER A 26 -12.93 -18.39 -3.94
CA SER A 26 -13.44 -17.49 -4.99
C SER A 26 -14.39 -16.43 -4.41
N GLN A 27 -15.21 -16.82 -3.43
CA GLN A 27 -16.11 -15.89 -2.75
C GLN A 27 -15.32 -14.86 -1.95
N LYS A 28 -14.33 -15.30 -1.14
CA LYS A 28 -13.45 -14.41 -0.39
C LYS A 28 -12.68 -13.43 -1.30
N PHE A 29 -12.17 -13.89 -2.44
CA PHE A 29 -11.50 -13.00 -3.41
C PHE A 29 -12.45 -11.90 -3.91
N ASN A 30 -13.66 -12.28 -4.34
CA ASN A 30 -14.64 -11.32 -4.82
C ASN A 30 -15.02 -10.32 -3.73
N GLU A 31 -15.26 -10.78 -2.50
CA GLU A 31 -15.60 -9.92 -1.36
C GLU A 31 -14.50 -8.89 -1.11
N VAL A 32 -13.24 -9.31 -0.93
CA VAL A 32 -12.13 -8.38 -0.64
C VAL A 32 -11.87 -7.42 -1.81
N CYS A 33 -11.97 -7.90 -3.05
CA CYS A 33 -11.78 -7.06 -4.23
C CYS A 33 -12.90 -6.00 -4.35
N GLN A 34 -14.15 -6.40 -4.11
CA GLN A 34 -15.27 -5.47 -4.07
C GLN A 34 -15.14 -4.47 -2.92
N THR A 35 -14.55 -4.86 -1.79
CA THR A 35 -14.26 -3.92 -0.71
C THR A 35 -13.18 -2.90 -1.07
N LEU A 36 -12.19 -3.27 -1.89
CA LEU A 36 -11.24 -2.30 -2.45
C LEU A 36 -11.91 -1.30 -3.40
N LYS A 37 -12.97 -1.72 -4.11
CA LYS A 37 -13.76 -0.88 -5.01
C LYS A 37 -14.80 -0.01 -4.30
N SER A 38 -15.29 -0.45 -3.14
CA SER A 38 -16.42 0.21 -2.50
C SER A 38 -15.98 1.52 -1.84
N SER A 39 -16.57 2.62 -2.29
CA SER A 39 -16.34 3.96 -1.77
C SER A 39 -17.30 4.28 -0.61
N GLN A 40 -17.50 3.36 0.34
CA GLN A 40 -18.29 3.74 1.52
C GLN A 40 -17.58 4.89 2.23
N ALA A 41 -18.34 5.96 2.43
CA ALA A 41 -17.94 7.37 2.45
C ALA A 41 -17.00 7.81 3.58
N ASN A 42 -16.13 6.96 4.12
CA ASN A 42 -15.15 7.37 5.13
C ASN A 42 -13.94 6.47 5.34
N ARG A 43 -13.83 5.27 4.75
CA ARG A 43 -12.67 4.39 5.02
C ARG A 43 -12.39 3.46 3.86
N SER A 44 -11.40 3.79 3.04
CA SER A 44 -10.77 2.76 2.22
C SER A 44 -10.27 1.64 3.13
N ASP A 45 -10.52 0.41 2.71
CA ASP A 45 -10.03 -0.79 3.38
C ASP A 45 -8.54 -1.03 3.16
N ILE A 46 -7.86 -0.13 2.44
CA ILE A 46 -6.42 -0.16 2.22
C ILE A 46 -5.72 0.30 3.50
N LEU A 47 -4.90 -0.59 4.07
CA LEU A 47 -3.91 -0.25 5.09
C LEU A 47 -2.61 0.21 4.42
N LEU A 48 -2.18 -0.50 3.38
CA LEU A 48 -0.98 -0.20 2.61
C LEU A 48 -1.24 -0.43 1.13
N ILE A 49 -0.70 0.46 0.32
CA ILE A 49 -0.51 0.22 -1.11
C ILE A 49 0.84 0.81 -1.51
N GLY A 50 1.70 0.02 -2.16
CA GLY A 50 3.04 0.47 -2.49
C GLY A 50 3.75 -0.45 -3.46
N SER A 51 4.59 0.14 -4.30
CA SER A 51 5.51 -0.60 -5.17
C SER A 51 6.79 -0.91 -4.41
N THR A 52 7.26 -2.13 -4.58
CA THR A 52 8.64 -2.54 -4.35
C THR A 52 9.38 -2.50 -5.71
N MET A 53 10.68 -2.80 -5.72
CA MET A 53 11.49 -2.91 -6.95
C MET A 53 10.95 -3.95 -7.93
N LYS A 54 10.26 -4.99 -7.44
CA LYS A 54 9.80 -6.13 -8.27
C LYS A 54 8.29 -6.35 -8.23
N ARG A 55 7.65 -5.95 -7.15
CA ARG A 55 6.27 -6.34 -6.83
C ARG A 55 5.47 -5.14 -6.35
N PHE A 56 4.16 -5.26 -6.44
CA PHE A 56 3.25 -4.28 -5.89
C PHE A 56 2.46 -4.93 -4.76
N ILE A 57 2.49 -4.34 -3.57
CA ILE A 57 1.88 -4.91 -2.38
C ILE A 57 0.67 -4.06 -2.00
N ILE A 58 -0.46 -4.73 -1.77
CA ILE A 58 -1.64 -4.13 -1.15
C ILE A 58 -1.96 -4.92 0.10
N ILE A 59 -2.07 -4.26 1.24
CA ILE A 59 -2.51 -4.86 2.50
C ILE A 59 -3.80 -4.18 2.92
N THR A 60 -4.84 -4.97 3.21
CA THR A 60 -6.10 -4.44 3.72
C THR A 60 -6.03 -4.22 5.23
N LYS A 61 -6.99 -3.48 5.79
CA LYS A 61 -7.17 -3.31 7.24
C LYS A 61 -7.45 -4.62 7.98
N ASN A 62 -7.98 -5.61 7.26
CA ASN A 62 -8.15 -6.99 7.76
C ASN A 62 -6.91 -7.86 7.57
N PHE A 63 -5.80 -7.27 7.13
CA PHE A 63 -4.52 -7.95 6.89
C PHE A 63 -4.57 -9.04 5.82
N ASP A 64 -5.41 -8.87 4.80
CA ASP A 64 -5.30 -9.62 3.56
C ASP A 64 -4.24 -8.97 2.66
N VAL A 65 -3.34 -9.77 2.09
CA VAL A 65 -2.20 -9.31 1.29
C VAL A 65 -2.40 -9.72 -0.17
N TYR A 66 -2.43 -8.73 -1.05
CA TYR A 66 -2.21 -8.91 -2.48
C TYR A 66 -0.73 -8.65 -2.78
N ASP A 67 -0.09 -9.62 -3.40
CA ASP A 67 1.30 -9.53 -3.83
C ASP A 67 1.36 -9.70 -5.35
N LEU A 68 1.37 -8.57 -6.04
CA LEU A 68 1.20 -8.45 -7.49
C LEU A 68 2.56 -8.26 -8.17
N GLU A 69 2.63 -8.59 -9.45
CA GLU A 69 3.77 -8.16 -10.27
C GLU A 69 3.64 -6.66 -10.59
N ASN A 70 4.77 -5.98 -10.82
CA ASN A 70 4.75 -4.53 -11.13
C ASN A 70 4.00 -4.19 -12.44
N ASN A 71 3.85 -5.15 -13.35
CA ASN A 71 3.09 -4.99 -14.59
C ASN A 71 1.56 -5.02 -14.39
N ASN A 72 1.06 -5.41 -13.21
CA ASN A 72 -0.35 -5.35 -12.87
C ASN A 72 -0.88 -3.92 -12.79
N LEU A 73 0.00 -2.92 -12.59
CA LEU A 73 -0.35 -1.51 -12.73
C LEU A 73 -0.17 -1.08 -14.20
N ASN A 74 -1.29 -0.86 -14.89
CA ASN A 74 -1.29 -0.31 -16.23
C ASN A 74 -1.28 1.22 -16.18
N LEU A 75 -0.12 1.80 -16.45
CA LEU A 75 0.11 3.25 -16.41
C LEU A 75 -0.50 4.00 -17.60
N LYS A 76 -0.94 3.31 -18.67
CA LYS A 76 -1.60 3.98 -19.80
C LYS A 76 -3.02 4.41 -19.44
N ILE A 77 -3.70 3.59 -18.65
CA ILE A 77 -5.10 3.82 -18.23
C ILE A 77 -5.23 4.09 -16.73
N ASP A 78 -4.10 4.09 -16.01
CA ASP A 78 -3.98 4.27 -14.57
C ASP A 78 -4.90 3.33 -13.78
N GLN A 79 -4.76 2.02 -14.01
CA GLN A 79 -5.53 0.97 -13.34
C GLN A 79 -4.64 -0.15 -12.79
N ILE A 80 -5.02 -0.70 -11.64
CA ILE A 80 -4.43 -1.92 -11.09
C ILE A 80 -5.32 -3.12 -11.42
N PHE A 81 -4.75 -4.09 -12.12
CA PHE A 81 -5.39 -5.37 -12.41
C PHE A 81 -5.09 -6.36 -11.29
N LEU A 82 -6.11 -6.79 -10.57
CA LEU A 82 -6.00 -7.80 -9.50
C LEU A 82 -6.17 -9.24 -10.04
N LEU A 83 -5.91 -9.45 -11.34
CA LEU A 83 -6.07 -10.75 -12.01
C LEU A 83 -5.15 -11.81 -11.40
N GLY A 84 -5.71 -12.97 -11.04
CA GLY A 84 -4.94 -14.16 -10.62
C GLY A 84 -4.32 -14.08 -9.22
N SER A 85 -4.21 -12.90 -8.65
CA SER A 85 -3.68 -12.63 -7.32
C SER A 85 -4.78 -12.78 -6.26
N LYS A 86 -4.89 -13.97 -5.68
CA LYS A 86 -5.75 -14.20 -4.52
C LYS A 86 -5.15 -13.55 -3.29
N PRO A 87 -5.96 -12.89 -2.43
CA PRO A 87 -5.46 -12.37 -1.17
C PRO A 87 -4.97 -13.53 -0.30
N ILE A 88 -3.81 -13.34 0.32
CA ILE A 88 -3.24 -14.27 1.30
C ILE A 88 -3.24 -13.55 2.64
N ALA A 89 -3.73 -14.20 3.70
CA ALA A 89 -3.69 -13.60 5.03
C ALA A 89 -2.24 -13.30 5.47
N LEU A 90 -2.01 -12.16 6.14
CA LEU A 90 -0.68 -11.70 6.53
C LEU A 90 0.09 -12.73 7.36
N ASN A 91 -0.61 -13.48 8.22
CA ASN A 91 0.00 -14.55 9.03
C ASN A 91 0.54 -15.72 8.20
N LEU A 92 -0.02 -15.96 7.02
CA LEU A 92 0.46 -16.98 6.07
C LEU A 92 1.56 -16.41 5.17
N LYS A 93 1.41 -15.16 4.72
CA LYS A 93 2.35 -14.52 3.79
C LYS A 93 3.66 -14.11 4.46
N TYR A 94 3.58 -13.50 5.65
CA TYR A 94 4.71 -13.02 6.44
C TYR A 94 4.62 -13.55 7.89
N PRO A 95 4.80 -14.86 8.11
CA PRO A 95 4.56 -15.49 9.41
C PRO A 95 5.51 -15.03 10.52
N LYS A 96 6.73 -14.57 10.19
CA LYS A 96 7.67 -14.03 11.19
C LYS A 96 7.24 -12.64 11.66
N LEU A 97 6.83 -11.77 10.73
CA LEU A 97 6.21 -10.48 11.07
C LEU A 97 4.98 -10.69 11.93
N PHE A 98 4.06 -11.58 11.53
CA PHE A 98 2.83 -11.77 12.26
C PHE A 98 3.07 -12.34 13.67
N ARG A 99 4.07 -13.19 13.89
CA ARG A 99 4.36 -13.75 15.22
C ARG A 99 5.20 -12.83 16.11
N ASP A 100 5.74 -11.74 15.57
CA ASP A 100 6.53 -10.79 16.35
C ASP A 100 5.69 -10.11 17.43
N ALA A 101 6.22 -10.07 18.65
CA ALA A 101 5.51 -9.52 19.80
C ALA A 101 5.22 -8.02 19.65
N ASN A 102 6.15 -7.26 19.07
CA ASN A 102 5.96 -5.82 18.86
C ASN A 102 4.92 -5.58 17.78
N PHE A 103 4.93 -6.37 16.70
CA PHE A 103 3.87 -6.29 15.70
C PHE A 103 2.51 -6.62 16.30
N GLN A 104 2.40 -7.66 17.13
CA GLN A 104 1.12 -8.00 17.78
C GLN A 104 0.59 -6.87 18.68
N GLN A 105 1.49 -6.16 19.38
CA GLN A 105 1.12 -4.98 20.16
C GLN A 105 0.68 -3.83 19.25
N LEU A 106 1.45 -3.55 18.19
CA LEU A 106 1.21 -2.46 17.25
C LEU A 106 -0.05 -2.67 16.40
N LYS A 107 -0.38 -3.92 16.08
CA LYS A 107 -1.43 -4.32 15.13
C LYS A 107 -2.79 -3.66 15.40
N ARG A 108 -3.11 -3.38 16.66
CA ARG A 108 -4.40 -2.79 17.09
C ARG A 108 -4.44 -1.28 16.99
N SER A 109 -3.29 -0.63 16.82
CA SER A 109 -3.14 0.82 16.83
C SER A 109 -2.34 1.35 15.64
N ILE A 110 -2.21 0.55 14.57
CA ILE A 110 -1.54 0.97 13.33
C ILE A 110 -2.23 2.22 12.81
N LEU A 111 -1.44 3.27 12.64
CA LEU A 111 -1.82 4.53 12.06
C LEU A 111 -1.49 4.53 10.56
N ASN A 112 -0.23 4.25 10.22
CA ASN A 112 0.24 4.20 8.85
C ASN A 112 0.97 2.89 8.56
N ALA A 113 0.93 2.49 7.29
CA ALA A 113 1.77 1.42 6.77
C ALA A 113 2.27 1.82 5.38
N PHE A 114 3.54 1.54 5.08
CA PHE A 114 4.15 1.91 3.81
C PHE A 114 5.27 0.93 3.42
N VAL A 115 5.63 0.96 2.13
CA VAL A 115 6.83 0.29 1.62
C VAL A 115 7.96 1.31 1.55
N PHE A 116 9.13 0.91 2.03
CA PHE A 116 10.35 1.69 1.91
C PHE A 116 11.43 0.89 1.17
N ILE A 117 12.01 1.49 0.13
CA ILE A 117 13.13 0.89 -0.61
C ILE A 117 14.41 1.52 -0.08
N GLY A 118 15.13 0.81 0.78
CA GLY A 118 16.44 1.21 1.27
C GLY A 118 17.57 0.71 0.37
N ASP A 119 18.80 0.69 0.90
CA ASP A 119 19.97 0.17 0.19
C ASP A 119 19.87 -1.33 -0.14
N ARG A 120 19.40 -1.63 -1.35
CA ARG A 120 19.18 -2.98 -1.90
C ARG A 120 18.25 -3.86 -1.07
N ARG A 121 17.45 -3.25 -0.19
CA ARG A 121 16.52 -3.94 0.70
C ARG A 121 15.19 -3.20 0.70
N GLU A 122 14.11 -3.97 0.78
CA GLU A 122 12.74 -3.49 0.72
C GLU A 122 12.10 -3.80 2.07
N PHE A 123 11.46 -2.80 2.65
CA PHE A 123 10.89 -2.89 3.98
C PHE A 123 9.39 -2.65 3.93
N LEU A 124 8.67 -3.48 4.67
CA LEU A 124 7.28 -3.25 5.02
C LEU A 124 7.25 -2.59 6.40
N CYS A 125 6.90 -1.32 6.45
CA CYS A 125 6.93 -0.51 7.66
C CYS A 125 5.53 -0.19 8.17
N PHE A 126 5.39 -0.18 9.49
CA PHE A 126 4.17 0.17 10.21
C PHE A 126 4.50 1.19 11.29
N THR A 127 3.61 2.15 11.48
CA THR A 127 3.66 3.09 12.61
C THR A 127 2.34 3.05 13.34
N GLY A 128 2.36 3.28 14.65
CA GLY A 128 1.17 3.28 15.49
C GLY A 128 1.06 4.52 16.35
N ARG A 129 -0.12 4.71 16.95
CA ARG A 129 -0.39 5.83 17.85
C ARG A 129 0.41 5.68 19.14
N THR A 130 1.15 6.72 19.52
CA THR A 130 2.02 6.72 20.72
C THR A 130 1.22 6.54 22.02
N GLU A 131 -0.02 7.01 22.06
CA GLU A 131 -0.90 6.93 23.23
C GLU A 131 -1.44 5.51 23.51
N SER A 132 -1.42 4.63 22.51
CA SER A 132 -2.00 3.29 22.62
C SER A 132 -0.98 2.21 23.00
N VAL A 133 0.29 2.59 23.15
CA VAL A 133 1.37 1.67 23.49
C VAL A 133 1.85 2.03 24.88
N THR A 134 1.66 1.14 25.87
CA THR A 134 2.28 1.27 27.19
C THR A 134 3.79 1.35 26.98
N ILE A 135 4.39 2.54 27.09
CA ILE A 135 5.79 2.77 26.77
C ILE A 135 6.64 2.09 27.85
N THR A 136 7.00 0.84 27.62
CA THR A 136 8.15 0.23 28.28
C THR A 136 9.40 0.53 27.44
N GLU A 137 10.61 0.40 27.99
CA GLU A 137 11.87 0.62 27.24
C GLU A 137 11.97 -0.21 25.93
N GLN A 138 11.11 -1.22 25.76
CA GLN A 138 11.05 -2.13 24.61
C GLN A 138 9.87 -1.85 23.66
N SER A 139 9.04 -0.85 23.95
CA SER A 139 7.86 -0.54 23.15
C SER A 139 8.22 0.32 21.94
N TYR A 140 8.01 -0.23 20.76
CA TYR A 140 8.26 0.47 19.51
C TYR A 140 6.95 1.06 18.97
N THR A 141 6.94 2.37 18.72
CA THR A 141 5.85 3.07 18.00
C THR A 141 5.90 2.84 16.48
N SER A 142 6.96 2.19 16.00
CA SER A 142 7.13 1.81 14.60
C SER A 142 7.89 0.49 14.46
N LEU A 143 7.60 -0.26 13.41
CA LEU A 143 8.25 -1.53 13.11
C LEU A 143 8.44 -1.65 11.60
N CYS A 144 9.60 -2.13 11.16
CA CYS A 144 9.85 -2.44 9.76
C CYS A 144 10.30 -3.90 9.61
N TYR A 145 9.76 -4.57 8.61
CA TYR A 145 10.06 -5.94 8.25
C TYR A 145 10.80 -5.98 6.92
N ASP A 146 11.98 -6.57 6.91
CA ASP A 146 12.84 -6.74 5.74
C ASP A 146 12.27 -7.86 4.85
N LEU A 147 11.67 -7.47 3.71
CA LEU A 147 11.02 -8.37 2.77
C LEU A 147 12.00 -9.33 2.10
N ASN A 148 13.28 -8.95 1.98
CA ASN A 148 14.29 -9.76 1.30
C ASN A 148 14.88 -10.83 2.23
N ASN A 149 15.06 -10.48 3.51
CA ASN A 149 15.71 -11.36 4.49
C ASN A 149 14.73 -12.06 5.44
N ASP A 150 13.43 -11.72 5.39
CA ASP A 150 12.40 -12.26 6.28
C ASP A 150 12.80 -12.10 7.76
N VAL A 151 13.09 -10.86 8.16
CA VAL A 151 13.48 -10.48 9.52
C VAL A 151 12.87 -9.13 9.93
N ILE A 152 12.61 -8.97 11.22
CA ILE A 152 12.22 -7.68 11.79
C ILE A 152 13.46 -6.82 11.98
N GLU A 153 13.44 -5.63 11.40
CA GLU A 153 14.49 -4.64 11.61
C GLU A 153 14.33 -4.04 13.01
N LYS A 154 15.30 -4.32 13.87
CA LYS A 154 15.30 -3.87 15.28
C LYS A 154 15.65 -2.40 15.44
N ARG A 155 16.02 -1.72 14.35
CA ARG A 155 16.30 -0.29 14.34
C ARG A 155 15.01 0.48 14.13
N ARG A 156 14.88 1.63 14.81
CA ARG A 156 13.92 2.64 14.39
C ARG A 156 14.39 3.20 13.05
N LEU A 157 13.85 2.68 11.96
CA LEU A 157 14.06 3.22 10.62
C LEU A 157 13.29 4.53 10.43
N PHE A 158 12.18 4.67 11.16
CA PHE A 158 11.26 5.78 10.98
C PHE A 158 10.70 6.27 12.32
N ALA A 159 10.78 7.58 12.50
CA ALA A 159 10.21 8.35 13.61
C ALA A 159 9.59 9.64 13.04
N GLY A 160 8.78 9.52 11.99
CA GLY A 160 8.03 10.66 11.47
C GLY A 160 7.01 11.17 12.48
N GLU A 161 6.55 12.40 12.28
CA GLU A 161 5.56 13.00 13.16
C GLU A 161 4.22 12.25 13.00
N GLN A 162 3.45 12.13 14.09
CA GLN A 162 2.22 11.31 14.13
C GLN A 162 1.10 11.80 13.19
N PHE A 163 1.31 12.89 12.45
CA PHE A 163 0.31 13.52 11.56
C PHE A 163 0.70 13.49 10.09
N GLU A 164 1.80 12.81 9.75
CA GLU A 164 2.28 12.66 8.38
C GLU A 164 1.86 11.30 7.81
N ILE A 165 1.39 11.31 6.56
CA ILE A 165 1.00 10.13 5.80
C ILE A 165 2.20 9.78 4.90
N PRO A 166 2.92 8.69 5.20
CA PRO A 166 4.04 8.25 4.37
C PRO A 166 3.52 7.69 3.05
N ILE A 167 4.11 8.14 1.95
CA ILE A 167 3.79 7.77 0.58
C ILE A 167 4.94 6.94 0.03
N SER A 168 4.66 5.68 -0.27
CA SER A 168 5.67 4.73 -0.78
C SER A 168 6.22 5.22 -2.13
N THR A 169 7.47 4.92 -2.47
CA THR A 169 8.04 5.26 -3.79
C THR A 169 8.92 4.13 -4.33
N ASP A 170 9.01 4.04 -5.65
CA ASP A 170 9.94 3.17 -6.38
C ASP A 170 11.39 3.69 -6.40
N LEU A 171 11.65 4.86 -5.80
CA LEU A 171 12.98 5.43 -5.67
C LEU A 171 13.72 4.90 -4.43
N GLN A 172 14.98 4.53 -4.62
CA GLN A 172 15.84 4.06 -3.53
C GLN A 172 16.18 5.20 -2.56
N ASN A 173 16.06 4.93 -1.26
CA ASN A 173 16.35 5.83 -0.14
C ASN A 173 15.55 7.14 -0.17
N VAL A 174 14.40 7.16 -0.84
CA VAL A 174 13.48 8.30 -0.86
C VAL A 174 12.19 7.90 -0.17
N LEU A 175 11.59 8.85 0.55
CA LEU A 175 10.25 8.74 1.09
C LEU A 175 9.55 10.08 0.90
N TYR A 176 8.27 10.03 0.54
CA TYR A 176 7.42 11.20 0.49
C TYR A 176 6.47 11.19 1.69
N GLU A 177 6.14 12.35 2.21
CA GLU A 177 5.13 12.48 3.26
C GLU A 177 4.17 13.60 2.95
N ILE A 178 2.90 13.36 3.30
CA ILE A 178 1.83 14.35 3.16
C ILE A 178 1.28 14.66 4.54
N ARG A 179 1.11 15.95 4.81
CA ARG A 179 0.38 16.44 5.98
C ARG A 179 -0.61 17.51 5.58
N ARG A 180 -1.55 17.81 6.48
CA ARG A 180 -2.37 19.02 6.36
C ARG A 180 -1.58 20.20 6.88
N GLU A 181 -1.50 21.26 6.07
CA GLU A 181 -0.85 22.51 6.43
C GLU A 181 -1.74 23.67 5.96
N ASN A 182 -2.14 24.52 6.90
CA ASN A 182 -3.18 25.53 6.68
C ASN A 182 -4.47 24.87 6.17
N GLN A 183 -4.98 25.33 5.01
CA GLN A 183 -6.20 24.80 4.38
C GLN A 183 -5.90 23.76 3.28
N SER A 184 -4.62 23.45 3.02
CA SER A 184 -4.21 22.56 1.93
C SER A 184 -3.44 21.33 2.44
N LEU A 185 -3.06 20.48 1.50
CA LEU A 185 -2.07 19.44 1.71
C LEU A 185 -0.67 20.00 1.47
N ALA A 186 0.30 19.55 2.26
CA ALA A 186 1.71 19.82 2.08
C ALA A 186 2.46 18.52 1.83
N LEU A 187 3.35 18.53 0.84
CA LEU A 187 4.19 17.40 0.47
C LEU A 187 5.65 17.72 0.77
N ILE A 188 6.38 16.75 1.30
CA ILE A 188 7.82 16.84 1.54
C ILE A 188 8.53 15.60 1.00
N GLU A 189 9.78 15.77 0.56
CA GLU A 189 10.66 14.70 0.12
C GLU A 189 11.80 14.49 1.14
N TYR A 190 11.90 13.25 1.64
CA TYR A 190 12.98 12.82 2.52
C TYR A 190 13.99 11.97 1.77
N GLN A 191 15.27 12.22 2.02
CA GLN A 191 16.35 11.30 1.65
C GLN A 191 16.86 10.59 2.89
N ILE A 192 16.63 9.28 2.94
CA ILE A 192 16.96 8.45 4.10
C ILE A 192 18.34 7.84 3.89
N ARG A 193 19.32 8.30 4.66
CA ARG A 193 20.66 7.69 4.65
C ARG A 193 20.76 6.63 5.73
N MET A 194 20.75 5.37 5.32
CA MET A 194 21.04 4.22 6.18
C MET A 194 22.54 4.17 6.50
N LYS A 195 23.06 5.09 7.34
CA LYS A 195 24.47 5.02 7.77
C LYS A 195 24.73 3.75 8.62
N ASN A 196 26.00 3.35 8.61
CA ASN A 196 26.58 2.12 9.17
C ASN A 196 26.00 1.65 10.53
N ARG A 197 26.18 0.34 10.75
CA ARG A 197 25.60 -0.50 11.81
C ARG A 197 25.69 0.01 13.28
N GLN A 198 26.36 1.11 13.57
CA GLN A 198 26.73 1.51 14.95
C GLN A 198 25.91 2.65 15.56
N THR A 199 25.17 3.46 14.79
CA THR A 199 24.33 4.52 15.37
C THR A 199 22.86 4.09 15.38
N ARG A 200 22.26 3.99 16.57
CA ARG A 200 20.85 3.58 16.80
C ARG A 200 19.81 4.58 16.30
N GLN A 201 20.23 5.66 15.65
CA GLN A 201 19.38 6.66 15.02
C GLN A 201 19.88 6.85 13.58
N GLY A 202 19.06 6.49 12.59
CA GLY A 202 19.30 6.87 11.20
C GLY A 202 18.82 8.31 11.00
N PRO A 203 19.65 9.24 10.49
CA PRO A 203 19.23 10.62 10.31
C PRO A 203 18.37 10.68 9.05
N ILE A 204 17.05 10.58 9.20
CA ILE A 204 16.11 11.04 8.18
C ILE A 204 16.44 12.52 7.98
N ARG A 205 17.01 12.86 6.83
CA ARG A 205 17.25 14.25 6.47
C ARG A 205 16.21 14.59 5.43
N SER A 206 15.36 15.56 5.77
CA SER A 206 14.59 16.20 4.71
C SER A 206 15.57 16.83 3.72
N ILE A 207 15.32 16.61 2.43
CA ILE A 207 16.07 17.27 1.36
C ILE A 207 15.30 18.46 0.79
N SER A 208 14.06 18.69 1.25
CA SER A 208 13.25 19.83 0.84
C SER A 208 12.49 20.48 2.00
N SER A 209 12.01 21.70 1.80
CA SER A 209 10.92 22.21 2.62
C SER A 209 9.62 21.49 2.25
N HIS A 210 8.61 21.59 3.12
CA HIS A 210 7.23 21.33 2.75
C HIS A 210 6.84 22.22 1.57
N LYS A 211 6.07 21.65 0.63
CA LYS A 211 5.48 22.37 -0.50
C LYS A 211 3.97 22.18 -0.46
N LEU A 212 3.22 23.28 -0.42
CA LEU A 212 1.76 23.24 -0.49
C LEU A 212 1.33 22.75 -1.87
N MET A 213 0.36 21.84 -1.88
CA MET A 213 -0.32 21.36 -3.09
C MET A 213 -1.46 22.32 -3.42
N CYS A 214 -1.45 22.88 -4.63
CA CYS A 214 -2.45 23.82 -5.08
C CYS A 214 -3.01 23.42 -6.43
N LEU A 215 -4.26 23.80 -6.68
CA LEU A 215 -4.85 23.80 -8.00
C LEU A 215 -4.63 25.16 -8.65
N THR A 216 -4.43 25.10 -9.96
CA THR A 216 -4.49 26.25 -10.85
C THR A 216 -5.92 26.43 -11.35
N MET A 217 -6.22 27.57 -11.97
CA MET A 217 -7.55 27.85 -12.54
C MET A 217 -8.01 26.80 -13.55
N ASP A 218 -7.08 26.17 -14.28
CA ASP A 218 -7.34 25.09 -15.23
C ASP A 218 -7.25 23.69 -14.61
N GLN A 219 -7.39 23.58 -13.28
CA GLN A 219 -7.45 22.32 -12.52
C GLN A 219 -6.17 21.46 -12.61
N ARG A 220 -5.00 22.09 -12.81
CA ARG A 220 -3.69 21.42 -12.74
C ARG A 220 -3.10 21.54 -11.35
N ILE A 221 -2.38 20.51 -10.91
CA ILE A 221 -1.66 20.51 -9.63
C ILE A 221 -0.32 21.21 -9.77
N VAL A 222 -0.05 22.14 -8.86
CA VAL A 222 1.24 22.80 -8.67
C VAL A 222 1.69 22.66 -7.21
N LEU A 223 2.99 22.49 -7.01
CA LEU A 223 3.60 22.43 -5.68
C LEU A 223 4.39 23.71 -5.41
N THR A 224 4.01 24.46 -4.38
CA THR A 224 4.56 25.78 -4.09
C THR A 224 5.19 25.86 -2.70
N GLN A 225 6.25 26.64 -2.57
CA GLN A 225 6.83 27.01 -1.26
C GLN A 225 6.16 28.26 -0.66
N SER A 226 5.19 28.85 -1.36
CA SER A 226 4.35 29.93 -0.84
C SER A 226 3.64 29.50 0.44
N SER A 227 3.44 30.44 1.36
CA SER A 227 2.62 30.22 2.56
C SER A 227 1.13 30.07 2.24
N ASN A 228 0.72 30.55 1.07
CA ASN A 228 -0.69 30.64 0.66
C ASN A 228 -0.94 29.89 -0.64
N CYS A 229 -2.12 29.31 -0.71
CA CYS A 229 -2.63 28.53 -1.83
C CYS A 229 -3.99 29.10 -2.23
N GLU A 230 -4.11 29.67 -3.43
CA GLU A 230 -5.35 30.33 -3.87
C GLU A 230 -6.50 29.33 -4.07
N HIS A 231 -6.18 28.15 -4.63
CA HIS A 231 -7.09 27.02 -4.73
C HIS A 231 -6.50 25.80 -4.02
N PRO A 232 -6.73 25.66 -2.70
CA PRO A 232 -6.16 24.56 -1.92
C PRO A 232 -6.83 23.22 -2.24
N ILE A 233 -6.04 22.15 -2.11
CA ILE A 233 -6.57 20.79 -2.17
C ILE A 233 -7.11 20.45 -0.77
N THR A 234 -8.44 20.39 -0.67
CA THR A 234 -9.13 20.22 0.62
C THR A 234 -9.52 18.77 0.93
N HIS A 235 -9.35 17.86 -0.03
CA HIS A 235 -9.63 16.43 0.16
C HIS A 235 -8.70 15.80 1.19
N SER A 236 -9.24 14.92 2.02
CA SER A 236 -8.41 14.11 2.91
C SER A 236 -7.69 13.05 2.09
N ILE A 237 -6.40 12.87 2.35
CA ILE A 237 -5.62 11.73 1.87
C ILE A 237 -5.40 10.81 3.07
N TYR A 238 -5.35 9.51 2.86
CA TYR A 238 -5.01 8.54 3.91
C TYR A 238 -3.93 7.54 3.49
N GLN A 239 -3.61 7.47 2.19
CA GLN A 239 -2.55 6.59 1.69
C GLN A 239 -2.11 7.03 0.28
N GLY A 240 -0.94 6.59 -0.15
CA GLY A 240 -0.54 6.73 -1.55
C GLY A 240 0.78 6.06 -1.89
N PHE A 241 1.10 6.10 -3.17
CA PHE A 241 2.39 5.67 -3.68
C PHE A 241 2.83 6.47 -4.89
N VAL A 242 4.12 6.40 -5.17
CA VAL A 242 4.79 6.95 -6.35
C VAL A 242 5.40 5.80 -7.14
N VAL A 243 5.14 5.78 -8.43
CA VAL A 243 5.81 4.85 -9.35
C VAL A 243 5.97 5.49 -10.71
N ARG A 244 7.14 5.31 -11.32
CA ARG A 244 7.47 5.79 -12.67
C ARG A 244 7.07 7.25 -12.89
N ASN A 245 7.45 8.11 -11.94
CA ASN A 245 7.19 9.56 -11.95
C ASN A 245 5.71 9.99 -11.83
N ARG A 246 4.84 9.18 -11.24
CA ARG A 246 3.45 9.55 -10.96
C ARG A 246 3.08 9.28 -9.51
N PHE A 247 2.41 10.24 -8.90
CA PHE A 247 1.71 10.08 -7.63
C PHE A 247 0.35 9.44 -7.85
N TYR A 248 -0.02 8.55 -6.93
CA TYR A 248 -1.35 7.96 -6.78
C TYR A 248 -1.75 8.14 -5.32
N LEU A 249 -2.56 9.16 -5.02
CA LEU A 249 -2.97 9.51 -3.67
C LEU A 249 -4.43 9.13 -3.45
N PHE A 250 -4.69 8.32 -2.44
CA PHE A 250 -6.00 7.79 -2.11
C PHE A 250 -6.62 8.66 -1.02
N GLY A 251 -7.81 9.18 -1.33
CA GLY A 251 -8.56 10.08 -0.48
C GLY A 251 -10.05 9.79 -0.47
N ASP A 252 -10.83 10.67 0.14
CA ASP A 252 -12.28 10.45 0.31
C ASP A 252 -13.02 10.35 -1.02
N ASN A 253 -12.52 11.06 -2.05
CA ASN A 253 -13.15 11.17 -3.36
C ASN A 253 -12.59 10.20 -4.42
N GLY A 254 -11.67 9.31 -4.05
CA GLY A 254 -11.03 8.39 -4.98
C GLY A 254 -9.51 8.47 -4.98
N VAL A 255 -8.93 8.43 -6.17
CA VAL A 255 -7.50 8.42 -6.43
C VAL A 255 -7.13 9.65 -7.25
N MET A 256 -6.30 10.50 -6.65
CA MET A 256 -5.73 11.69 -7.26
C MET A 256 -4.39 11.33 -7.88
N ILE A 257 -4.22 11.61 -9.18
CA ILE A 257 -3.07 11.17 -9.97
C ILE A 257 -2.44 12.36 -10.67
N PHE A 258 -1.14 12.56 -10.46
CA PHE A 258 -0.39 13.65 -11.08
C PHE A 258 1.10 13.30 -11.19
N SER A 259 1.83 14.08 -11.99
CA SER A 259 3.24 13.82 -12.26
C SER A 259 4.14 14.27 -11.11
N GLN A 260 5.13 13.46 -10.75
CA GLN A 260 6.17 13.79 -9.78
C GLN A 260 7.03 14.99 -10.20
N ARG A 261 7.00 15.39 -11.50
CA ARG A 261 7.71 16.57 -12.00
C ARG A 261 7.29 17.87 -11.29
N SER A 262 6.06 17.94 -10.78
CA SER A 262 5.57 19.10 -10.01
C SER A 262 6.46 19.39 -8.78
N ILE A 263 7.13 18.39 -8.21
CA ILE A 263 8.04 18.56 -7.07
C ILE A 263 9.30 19.32 -7.47
N LYS A 264 9.90 18.98 -8.61
CA LYS A 264 11.23 19.48 -8.96
C LYS A 264 11.18 20.92 -9.48
N ASN A 265 10.21 21.23 -10.33
CA ASN A 265 10.19 22.49 -11.07
C ASN A 265 9.08 23.44 -10.63
N SER A 266 8.19 23.01 -9.71
CA SER A 266 6.97 23.78 -9.39
C SER A 266 6.13 24.11 -10.63
N GLU A 267 6.25 23.31 -11.69
CA GLU A 267 5.45 23.44 -12.90
C GLU A 267 4.07 22.81 -12.68
N PRO A 268 2.98 23.44 -13.15
CA PRO A 268 1.66 22.84 -13.11
C PRO A 268 1.61 21.54 -13.91
N THR A 269 1.06 20.48 -13.31
CA THR A 269 0.92 19.16 -13.95
C THR A 269 -0.55 18.77 -14.04
N ALA A 270 -0.93 18.08 -15.11
CA ALA A 270 -2.29 17.59 -15.26
C ALA A 270 -2.70 16.75 -14.04
N LEU A 271 -3.89 17.02 -13.54
CA LEU A 271 -4.54 16.22 -12.51
C LEU A 271 -5.53 15.27 -13.18
N ILE A 272 -5.43 13.99 -12.84
CA ILE A 272 -6.40 12.96 -13.20
C ILE A 272 -7.03 12.46 -11.91
N GLU A 273 -8.35 12.41 -11.88
CA GLU A 273 -9.11 11.84 -10.77
C GLU A 273 -9.80 10.56 -11.21
N LYS A 274 -9.73 9.53 -10.36
CA LYS A 274 -10.39 8.24 -10.58
C LYS A 274 -11.17 7.83 -9.35
N THR A 275 -12.33 7.22 -9.54
CA THR A 275 -13.00 6.49 -8.46
C THR A 275 -12.23 5.19 -8.15
N PHE A 276 -12.39 4.64 -6.95
CA PHE A 276 -11.83 3.32 -6.59
C PHE A 276 -12.25 2.23 -7.57
N ASP A 277 -13.52 2.21 -7.97
CA ASP A 277 -14.05 1.25 -8.92
C ASP A 277 -13.37 1.34 -10.30
N SER A 278 -13.07 2.57 -10.75
CA SER A 278 -12.38 2.81 -12.03
C SER A 278 -10.87 2.60 -11.96
N PHE A 279 -10.29 2.54 -10.76
CA PHE A 279 -8.87 2.34 -10.52
C PHE A 279 -8.53 0.87 -10.29
N PHE A 280 -9.30 0.16 -9.46
CA PHE A 280 -9.12 -1.26 -9.21
C PHE A 280 -9.91 -2.08 -10.22
N ASN A 281 -9.22 -2.80 -11.09
CA ASN A 281 -9.84 -3.78 -11.97
C ASN A 281 -9.85 -5.14 -11.28
N CYS A 282 -11.05 -5.55 -10.88
CA CYS A 282 -11.36 -6.86 -10.29
C CYS A 282 -11.95 -7.77 -11.38
N PRO A 283 -11.14 -8.50 -12.15
CA PRO A 283 -11.68 -9.42 -13.14
C PRO A 283 -12.45 -10.53 -12.41
N HIS A 284 -13.72 -10.70 -12.78
CA HIS A 284 -14.43 -11.94 -12.48
C HIS A 284 -13.64 -13.09 -13.11
N HIS A 285 -13.59 -14.24 -12.43
CA HIS A 285 -12.79 -15.44 -12.71
C HIS A 285 -12.84 -16.08 -14.12
N SER A 286 -13.28 -15.38 -15.15
CA SER A 286 -13.18 -15.76 -16.54
C SER A 286 -11.78 -15.44 -17.08
N LEU A 287 -10.88 -16.42 -17.04
CA LEU A 287 -9.71 -16.49 -17.93
C LEU A 287 -10.11 -16.33 -19.42
N HIS A 288 -11.39 -16.53 -19.74
CA HIS A 288 -11.97 -16.41 -21.08
C HIS A 288 -12.13 -14.96 -21.57
N ASN A 289 -12.22 -13.98 -20.66
CA ASN A 289 -12.37 -12.57 -21.03
C ASN A 289 -11.03 -11.88 -21.29
N LEU A 290 -9.90 -12.48 -20.87
CA LEU A 290 -8.57 -11.93 -21.09
C LEU A 290 -8.12 -12.07 -22.55
N ALA A 291 -8.45 -13.20 -23.20
CA ALA A 291 -8.19 -13.38 -24.62
C ALA A 291 -8.91 -12.29 -25.44
N LYS A 292 -10.16 -12.01 -25.08
CA LYS A 292 -10.97 -10.99 -25.75
C LYS A 292 -10.48 -9.56 -25.48
N LEU A 293 -10.07 -9.23 -24.26
CA LEU A 293 -9.53 -7.89 -23.94
C LEU A 293 -8.12 -7.64 -24.51
N ILE A 294 -7.32 -8.70 -24.70
CA ILE A 294 -6.01 -8.61 -25.36
C ILE A 294 -6.18 -8.52 -26.88
N GLU A 295 -7.15 -9.23 -27.47
CA GLU A 295 -7.51 -9.12 -28.89
C GLU A 295 -8.13 -7.74 -29.21
N ASP A 296 -9.06 -7.25 -28.38
CA ASP A 296 -9.74 -5.97 -28.60
C ASP A 296 -8.84 -4.74 -28.31
N GLY A 297 -7.76 -4.93 -27.55
CA GLY A 297 -6.76 -3.88 -27.23
C GLY A 297 -5.55 -3.83 -28.17
N CYS A 298 -5.44 -4.80 -29.08
CA CYS A 298 -4.46 -4.83 -30.17
C CYS A 298 -5.20 -4.86 -31.52
N GLY A 299 -6.13 -3.93 -31.72
CA GLY A 299 -6.63 -3.58 -33.05
C GLY A 299 -5.66 -2.60 -33.73
N LEU A 300 -5.20 -2.98 -34.92
CA LEU A 300 -4.46 -2.16 -35.90
C LEU A 300 -5.04 -0.75 -36.08
#